data_AF-A0A0E4BR07-F1
#
_entry.id   AF-A0A0E4BR07-F1
#
_cell.length_a   1.000
_cell.length_b   1.000
_cell.length_c   1.000
_cell.angle_alpha   90.00
_cell.angle_beta   90.00
_cell.angle_gamma   90.00
#
_symmetry.space_group_name_H-M   'P 1'
#
loop_
_entity.id
_entity.type
_entity.pdbx_description
1 polymer ?
#
loop_
_entity_poly.entity_id
_entity_poly.type
_entity_poly.pdbx_seq_one_letter_code
_entity_poly.pdbx_strand_id
1 'polypeptide(L)'
;MRPRAGKVVQDGTAAISTDGTFAANSDAKVPTEKAVKTYVDTAGGAWTVTSPTVTASSGTFTTVSCSLRYKLIGKTAIFTATVTITNAGTASGNILFNMPFTPTVTHAGGGKEVATLGHQCNWQITSAQMIIAKYDNTSIIATGRVVVITGTIETT
;
A
#
# COMPACT_ATOMS: atom_id res chain seq x y z
N MET A 1 -20.05 -13.61 -54.26
CA MET A 1 -19.39 -13.88 -52.97
C MET A 1 -20.49 -13.94 -51.91
N ARG A 2 -20.73 -15.07 -51.24
CA ARG A 2 -21.73 -15.13 -50.15
C ARG A 2 -21.09 -14.54 -48.88
N PRO A 3 -21.69 -13.56 -48.18
CA PRO A 3 -21.11 -13.04 -46.95
C PRO A 3 -21.10 -14.14 -45.88
N ARG A 4 -19.92 -14.42 -45.31
CA ARG A 4 -19.76 -15.36 -44.20
C ARG A 4 -20.26 -14.66 -42.93
N ALA A 5 -21.54 -14.82 -42.59
CA ALA A 5 -22.02 -14.42 -41.27
C ALA A 5 -21.35 -15.31 -40.23
N GLY A 6 -20.63 -14.71 -39.28
CA GLY A 6 -20.03 -15.43 -38.15
C GLY A 6 -21.11 -16.21 -37.40
N LYS A 7 -20.81 -17.45 -37.00
CA LYS A 7 -21.72 -18.24 -36.16
C LYS A 7 -21.67 -17.67 -34.75
N VAL A 8 -22.80 -17.24 -34.21
CA VAL A 8 -22.91 -16.87 -32.79
C VAL A 8 -22.71 -18.13 -31.98
N VAL A 9 -21.71 -18.16 -31.11
CA VAL A 9 -21.55 -19.23 -30.13
C VAL A 9 -22.56 -18.95 -29.02
N GLN A 10 -23.70 -19.65 -29.08
CA GLN A 10 -24.69 -19.64 -28.00
C GLN A 10 -24.56 -20.97 -27.29
N ASP A 11 -24.17 -20.92 -26.03
CA ASP A 11 -24.23 -22.06 -25.14
C ASP A 11 -25.12 -21.66 -23.95
N GLY A 12 -25.91 -22.61 -23.44
CA GLY A 12 -26.92 -22.40 -22.41
C GLY A 12 -26.34 -22.11 -21.02
N THR A 13 -25.30 -21.26 -20.92
CA THR A 13 -24.52 -20.84 -19.73
C THR A 13 -23.45 -21.82 -19.19
N ALA A 14 -23.19 -22.94 -19.87
CA ALA A 14 -22.31 -24.01 -19.40
C ALA A 14 -20.82 -23.86 -19.78
N ALA A 15 -20.49 -23.15 -20.83
CA ALA A 15 -19.16 -22.95 -21.40
C ALA A 15 -18.82 -21.46 -21.52
N ILE A 16 -19.81 -20.57 -21.71
CA ILE A 16 -19.60 -19.11 -21.69
C ILE A 16 -19.78 -18.57 -20.27
N SER A 17 -18.79 -17.86 -19.74
CA SER A 17 -18.78 -17.38 -18.35
C SER A 17 -18.79 -15.86 -18.21
N THR A 18 -19.64 -15.35 -17.32
CA THR A 18 -19.62 -13.95 -16.83
C THR A 18 -18.92 -13.79 -15.49
N ASP A 19 -18.27 -14.85 -14.99
CA ASP A 19 -17.52 -14.81 -13.72
C ASP A 19 -16.29 -13.90 -13.83
N GLY A 20 -16.34 -12.75 -13.17
CA GLY A 20 -15.25 -11.77 -13.13
C GLY A 20 -14.09 -12.15 -12.21
N THR A 21 -14.16 -13.28 -11.50
CA THR A 21 -13.07 -13.74 -10.62
C THR A 21 -12.09 -14.67 -11.32
N PHE A 22 -12.46 -15.22 -12.48
CA PHE A 22 -11.70 -16.26 -13.18
C PHE A 22 -11.36 -17.45 -12.27
N ALA A 23 -12.30 -17.85 -11.42
CA ALA A 23 -12.07 -18.95 -10.48
C ALA A 23 -11.90 -20.32 -11.18
N ALA A 24 -12.49 -20.50 -12.37
CA ALA A 24 -12.31 -21.68 -13.21
C ALA A 24 -11.26 -21.46 -14.32
N ASN A 25 -10.59 -22.53 -14.74
CA ASN A 25 -9.64 -22.49 -15.85
C ASN A 25 -10.35 -22.37 -17.22
N SER A 26 -9.59 -21.95 -18.24
CA SER A 26 -10.10 -21.81 -19.62
C SER A 26 -10.43 -23.14 -20.30
N ASP A 27 -9.94 -24.26 -19.75
CA ASP A 27 -10.28 -25.60 -20.24
C ASP A 27 -11.75 -25.96 -19.98
N ALA A 28 -12.36 -25.34 -18.96
CA ALA A 28 -13.77 -25.55 -18.58
C ALA A 28 -14.71 -24.41 -19.02
N LYS A 29 -14.22 -23.17 -19.12
CA LYS A 29 -15.04 -21.98 -19.44
C LYS A 29 -14.32 -20.98 -20.35
N VAL A 30 -15.01 -20.45 -21.35
CA VAL A 30 -14.61 -19.29 -22.14
C VAL A 30 -15.17 -18.01 -21.48
N PRO A 31 -14.32 -17.04 -21.07
CA PRO A 31 -14.80 -15.82 -20.43
C PRO A 31 -15.44 -14.85 -21.44
N THR A 32 -16.48 -14.15 -21.01
CA THR A 32 -17.07 -13.02 -21.73
C THR A 32 -16.21 -11.75 -21.59
N GLU A 33 -16.38 -10.78 -22.49
CA GLU A 33 -15.78 -9.44 -22.34
C GLU A 33 -16.08 -8.81 -20.97
N LYS A 34 -17.30 -9.01 -20.45
CA LYS A 34 -17.71 -8.56 -19.12
C LYS A 34 -16.89 -9.21 -18.00
N ALA A 35 -16.67 -10.52 -18.08
CA ALA A 35 -15.84 -11.26 -17.13
C ALA A 35 -14.39 -10.75 -17.16
N VAL A 36 -13.81 -10.64 -18.37
CA VAL A 36 -12.46 -10.12 -18.59
C VAL A 36 -12.33 -8.71 -18.02
N LYS A 37 -13.25 -7.81 -18.33
CA LYS A 37 -13.22 -6.44 -17.83
C LYS A 37 -13.25 -6.40 -16.31
N THR A 38 -14.16 -7.16 -15.70
CA THR A 38 -14.31 -7.20 -14.22
C THR A 38 -13.05 -7.73 -13.54
N TYR A 39 -12.43 -8.77 -14.11
CA TYR A 39 -11.16 -9.30 -13.62
C TYR A 39 -10.05 -8.25 -13.74
N VAL A 40 -9.88 -7.65 -14.91
CA VAL A 40 -8.81 -6.65 -15.15
C VAL A 40 -8.98 -5.41 -14.26
N ASP A 41 -10.22 -4.94 -14.08
CA ASP A 41 -10.52 -3.80 -13.22
C ASP A 41 -10.12 -4.06 -11.74
N THR A 42 -10.19 -5.31 -11.28
CA THR A 42 -9.89 -5.68 -9.89
C THR A 42 -8.45 -6.19 -9.68
N ALA A 43 -7.82 -6.77 -10.70
CA ALA A 43 -6.47 -7.32 -10.64
C ALA A 43 -5.38 -6.28 -10.28
N GLY A 44 -5.62 -5.01 -10.61
CA GLY A 44 -4.71 -3.90 -10.30
C GLY A 44 -4.73 -3.44 -8.83
N GLY A 45 -5.58 -4.04 -8.00
CA GLY A 45 -5.76 -3.71 -6.59
C GLY A 45 -6.47 -2.36 -6.35
N ALA A 46 -6.94 -2.15 -5.11
CA ALA A 46 -7.53 -0.89 -4.67
C ALA A 46 -6.64 -0.19 -3.63
N TRP A 47 -6.69 1.14 -3.59
CA TRP A 47 -6.06 1.90 -2.52
C TRP A 47 -6.85 1.74 -1.23
N THR A 48 -6.17 1.34 -0.16
CA THR A 48 -6.68 1.27 1.20
C THR A 48 -6.05 2.37 2.04
N VAL A 49 -6.85 2.98 2.93
CA VAL A 49 -6.39 4.00 3.89
C VAL A 49 -6.60 3.49 5.30
N THR A 50 -5.57 3.54 6.13
CA THR A 50 -5.61 3.16 7.55
C THR A 50 -4.87 4.19 8.41
N SER A 51 -5.16 4.19 9.70
CA SER A 51 -4.53 5.08 10.68
C SER A 51 -3.80 4.27 11.75
N PRO A 52 -2.60 3.74 11.47
CA PRO A 52 -1.87 2.93 12.43
C PRO A 52 -1.44 3.76 13.65
N THR A 53 -1.40 3.14 14.82
CA THR A 53 -0.89 3.76 16.05
C THR A 53 0.59 4.10 15.89
N VAL A 54 0.94 5.35 16.16
CA VAL A 54 2.32 5.84 16.07
C VAL A 54 2.95 5.84 17.46
N THR A 55 4.15 5.30 17.58
CA THR A 55 4.97 5.35 18.79
C THR A 55 6.34 5.94 18.47
N ALA A 56 7.05 6.39 19.51
CA ALA A 56 8.43 6.83 19.40
C ALA A 56 9.36 5.74 19.94
N SER A 57 10.59 5.67 19.45
CA SER A 57 11.59 4.76 20.02
C SER A 57 12.06 5.20 21.42
N SER A 58 11.83 6.46 21.79
CA SER A 58 12.08 7.00 23.13
C SER A 58 11.02 8.04 23.50
N GLY A 59 10.59 8.04 24.76
CA GLY A 59 9.53 8.93 25.24
C GLY A 59 8.16 8.64 24.60
N THR A 60 7.22 9.55 24.81
CA THR A 60 5.82 9.37 24.38
C THR A 60 5.29 10.62 23.71
N PHE A 61 4.60 10.42 22.58
CA PHE A 61 3.86 11.49 21.92
C PHE A 61 2.67 11.92 22.77
N THR A 62 2.47 13.22 22.94
CA THR A 62 1.20 13.73 23.51
C THR A 62 0.10 13.70 22.46
N THR A 63 0.38 14.09 21.22
CA THR A 63 -0.61 14.05 20.13
C THR A 63 0.09 13.84 18.79
N VAL A 64 -0.19 12.70 18.17
CA VAL A 64 0.35 12.29 16.87
C VAL A 64 -0.72 11.52 16.10
N SER A 65 -0.68 11.58 14.77
CA SER A 65 -1.51 10.75 13.90
C SER A 65 -0.71 10.26 12.69
N CYS A 66 -1.12 9.14 12.10
CA CYS A 66 -0.62 8.66 10.83
C CYS A 66 -1.79 8.42 9.87
N SER A 67 -1.64 8.85 8.63
CA SER A 67 -2.47 8.41 7.51
C SER A 67 -1.59 7.54 6.61
N LEU A 68 -1.80 6.22 6.65
CA LEU A 68 -1.16 5.26 5.77
C LEU A 68 -2.09 4.94 4.61
N ARG A 69 -1.62 5.18 3.38
CA ARG A 69 -2.29 4.78 2.14
C ARG A 69 -1.44 3.72 1.46
N TYR A 70 -2.03 2.59 1.09
CA TYR A 70 -1.32 1.54 0.40
C TYR A 70 -2.21 0.82 -0.62
N LYS A 71 -1.58 0.17 -1.59
CA LYS A 71 -2.23 -0.69 -2.57
C LYS A 71 -1.41 -1.95 -2.75
N LEU A 72 -2.07 -3.10 -2.73
CA LEU A 72 -1.47 -4.39 -3.04
C LEU A 72 -1.77 -4.75 -4.50
N ILE A 73 -0.73 -5.09 -5.26
CA ILE A 73 -0.83 -5.65 -6.62
C ILE A 73 -0.02 -6.94 -6.62
N GLY A 74 -0.69 -8.08 -6.56
CA GLY A 74 -0.02 -9.35 -6.25
C GLY A 74 0.73 -9.26 -4.93
N LYS A 75 2.04 -9.53 -4.95
CA LYS A 75 2.96 -9.44 -3.80
C LYS A 75 3.67 -8.09 -3.66
N THR A 76 3.23 -7.07 -4.40
CA THR A 76 3.85 -5.74 -4.35
C THR A 76 2.92 -4.78 -3.62
N ALA A 77 3.40 -4.20 -2.52
CA ALA A 77 2.75 -3.10 -1.82
C ALA A 77 3.38 -1.77 -2.23
N ILE A 78 2.59 -0.85 -2.78
CA ILE A 78 2.98 0.56 -2.96
C ILE A 78 2.33 1.35 -1.83
N PHE A 79 3.07 2.24 -1.18
CA PHE A 79 2.55 2.97 -0.03
C PHE A 79 2.99 4.44 0.04
N THR A 80 2.23 5.19 0.82
CA THR A 80 2.56 6.53 1.32
C THR A 80 2.08 6.62 2.76
N ALA A 81 2.94 7.03 3.68
CA ALA A 81 2.56 7.32 5.06
C ALA A 81 2.84 8.78 5.37
N THR A 82 1.86 9.46 5.98
CA THR A 82 2.01 10.84 6.49
C THR A 82 1.81 10.83 7.98
N VAL A 83 2.86 11.11 8.74
CA VAL A 83 2.84 11.23 10.20
C VAL A 83 2.77 12.71 10.56
N THR A 84 1.72 13.11 11.26
CA THR A 84 1.53 14.50 11.74
C THR A 84 1.72 14.53 13.25
N ILE A 85 2.74 15.28 13.69
CA ILE A 85 3.11 15.44 15.10
C ILE A 85 2.58 16.79 15.56
N THR A 86 1.38 16.80 16.12
CA THR A 86 0.77 18.02 16.67
C THR A 86 1.47 18.45 17.95
N ASN A 87 1.80 17.50 18.83
CA ASN A 87 2.56 17.76 20.05
C ASN A 87 3.48 16.57 20.34
N ALA A 88 4.80 16.82 20.28
CA ALA A 88 5.80 15.78 20.51
C ALA A 88 5.81 15.27 21.95
N GLY A 89 5.36 16.05 22.95
CA GLY A 89 5.50 15.67 24.35
C GLY A 89 6.96 15.40 24.70
N THR A 90 7.26 14.19 25.19
CA THR A 90 8.62 13.73 25.48
C THR A 90 9.20 12.84 24.38
N ALA A 91 8.46 12.60 23.30
CA ALA A 91 8.89 11.73 22.21
C ALA A 91 10.19 12.22 21.56
N SER A 92 11.10 11.28 21.32
CA SER A 92 12.37 11.50 20.64
C SER A 92 12.84 10.20 19.95
N GLY A 93 13.95 10.28 19.21
CA GLY A 93 14.45 9.17 18.40
C GLY A 93 13.64 8.99 17.11
N ASN A 94 13.29 7.74 16.82
CA ASN A 94 12.63 7.29 15.59
C ASN A 94 11.10 7.27 15.74
N ILE A 95 10.40 7.46 14.62
CA ILE A 95 8.95 7.25 14.53
C ILE A 95 8.70 5.78 14.14
N LEU A 96 7.78 5.12 14.84
CA LEU A 96 7.45 3.71 14.66
C LEU A 96 5.94 3.53 14.45
N PHE A 97 5.56 2.63 13.54
CA PHE A 97 4.17 2.14 13.42
C PHE A 97 4.12 0.81 12.67
N ASN A 98 3.04 0.04 12.84
CA ASN A 98 2.89 -1.23 12.13
C ASN A 98 2.19 -1.05 10.77
N MET A 99 2.72 -1.71 9.76
CA MET A 99 2.13 -1.89 8.44
C MET A 99 1.10 -3.05 8.48
N PRO A 100 0.05 -3.01 7.65
CA PRO A 100 -0.99 -4.04 7.59
C PRO A 100 -0.56 -5.28 6.77
N PHE A 101 0.73 -5.41 6.49
CA PHE A 101 1.36 -6.52 5.76
C PHE A 101 2.79 -6.69 6.24
N THR A 102 3.34 -7.88 6.02
CA THR A 102 4.72 -8.23 6.38
C THR A 102 5.58 -8.27 5.11
N PRO A 103 6.75 -7.62 5.09
CA PRO A 103 7.65 -7.73 3.96
C PRO A 103 8.35 -9.09 3.93
N THR A 104 8.78 -9.55 2.75
CA THR A 104 9.55 -10.80 2.60
C THR A 104 11.01 -10.63 3.02
N VAL A 105 11.55 -9.42 2.86
CA VAL A 105 12.93 -9.05 3.20
C VAL A 105 12.96 -7.64 3.81
N THR A 106 14.13 -7.17 4.23
CA THR A 106 14.26 -5.76 4.63
C THR A 106 14.12 -4.85 3.42
N HIS A 107 13.18 -3.90 3.48
CA HIS A 107 13.10 -2.78 2.55
C HIS A 107 13.48 -1.48 3.25
N ALA A 108 14.04 -0.54 2.48
CA ALA A 108 14.34 0.80 2.95
C ALA A 108 14.09 1.83 1.85
N GLY A 109 13.94 3.09 2.24
CA GLY A 109 13.79 4.20 1.31
C GLY A 109 13.86 5.55 2.01
N GLY A 110 13.46 6.60 1.29
CA GLY A 110 13.53 7.98 1.75
C GLY A 110 12.17 8.61 2.06
N GLY A 111 12.24 9.73 2.76
CA GLY A 111 11.14 10.65 2.96
C GLY A 111 11.65 12.02 3.40
N LYS A 112 10.73 12.89 3.78
CA LYS A 112 11.07 14.20 4.32
C LYS A 112 10.01 14.72 5.27
N GLU A 113 10.44 15.58 6.17
CA GLU A 113 9.56 16.50 6.87
C GLU A 113 9.10 17.61 5.90
N VAL A 114 7.82 17.94 5.88
CA VAL A 114 7.21 18.82 4.85
C VAL A 114 6.59 20.10 5.39
N ALA A 115 6.46 20.26 6.71
CA ALA A 115 5.73 21.37 7.30
C ALA A 115 6.64 22.55 7.69
N THR A 116 7.89 22.30 8.12
CA THR A 116 8.66 23.32 8.85
C THR A 116 10.10 23.52 8.38
N LEU A 117 10.98 22.51 8.47
CA LEU A 117 12.42 22.65 8.14
C LEU A 117 12.87 21.80 6.94
N GLY A 118 12.07 20.85 6.47
CA GLY A 118 12.45 20.08 5.28
C GLY A 118 13.47 18.97 5.55
N HIS A 119 13.65 18.54 6.79
CA HIS A 119 14.63 17.51 7.14
C HIS A 119 14.35 16.20 6.40
N GLN A 120 15.39 15.62 5.80
CA GLN A 120 15.27 14.31 5.16
C GLN A 120 15.20 13.20 6.22
N CYS A 121 14.49 12.13 5.89
CA CYS A 121 14.47 10.90 6.67
C CYS A 121 14.69 9.69 5.78
N ASN A 122 15.15 8.61 6.41
CA ASN A 122 15.11 7.28 5.86
C ASN A 122 14.03 6.47 6.58
N TRP A 123 13.43 5.53 5.87
CA TRP A 123 12.56 4.53 6.47
C TRP A 123 13.11 3.13 6.23
N GLN A 124 12.82 2.21 7.15
CA GLN A 124 13.15 0.79 7.05
C GLN A 124 11.99 -0.06 7.55
N ILE A 125 11.82 -1.24 6.95
CA ILE A 125 10.89 -2.27 7.36
C ILE A 125 11.52 -3.65 7.16
N THR A 126 11.60 -4.47 8.21
CA THR A 126 12.12 -5.85 8.18
C THR A 126 11.06 -6.88 8.62
N SER A 127 10.07 -6.43 9.38
CA SER A 127 8.87 -7.16 9.80
C SER A 127 7.67 -6.24 9.59
N ALA A 128 6.54 -6.43 10.27
CA ALA A 128 5.41 -5.52 10.13
C ALA A 128 5.68 -4.10 10.68
N GLN A 129 6.77 -3.84 11.42
CA GLN A 129 7.06 -2.51 11.97
C GLN A 129 7.87 -1.64 11.00
N MET A 130 7.29 -0.50 10.62
CA MET A 130 7.95 0.60 9.93
C MET A 130 8.72 1.45 10.94
N ILE A 131 9.97 1.79 10.60
CA ILE A 131 10.85 2.67 11.36
C ILE A 131 11.22 3.85 10.48
N ILE A 132 11.06 5.08 10.98
CA ILE A 132 11.50 6.31 10.30
C ILE A 132 12.54 7.00 11.17
N ALA A 133 13.74 7.20 10.63
CA ALA A 133 14.85 7.88 11.27
C ALA A 133 15.22 9.14 10.48
N LYS A 134 15.75 10.18 11.15
CA LYS A 134 16.34 11.32 10.44
C LYS A 134 17.63 10.84 9.77
N TYR A 135 17.99 11.45 8.63
CA TYR A 135 19.15 11.02 7.82
C TYR A 135 20.49 10.96 8.58
N ASP A 136 20.63 11.73 9.67
CA ASP A 136 21.83 11.81 10.51
C ASP A 136 21.68 11.09 11.85
N ASN A 137 20.69 10.20 11.98
CA ASN A 137 20.34 9.45 13.19
C ASN A 137 19.97 10.31 14.41
N THR A 138 19.81 11.63 14.25
CA THR A 138 19.18 12.47 15.29
C THR A 138 17.66 12.35 15.22
N SER A 139 16.93 12.98 16.15
CA SER A 139 15.47 12.90 16.11
C SER A 139 14.86 13.84 15.08
N ILE A 140 13.97 13.31 14.23
CA ILE A 140 13.08 14.12 13.38
C ILE A 140 11.81 14.55 14.14
N ILE A 141 11.58 13.99 15.33
CA ILE A 141 10.39 14.25 16.14
C ILE A 141 10.52 15.63 16.78
N ALA A 142 9.57 16.50 16.47
CA ALA A 142 9.35 17.76 17.16
C ALA A 142 7.88 18.19 16.98
N THR A 143 7.40 19.06 17.86
CA THR A 143 6.05 19.65 17.78
C THR A 143 5.89 20.42 16.47
N GLY A 144 4.76 20.22 15.80
CA GLY A 144 4.41 20.90 14.53
C GLY A 144 4.98 20.25 13.27
N ARG A 145 5.63 19.08 13.37
CA ARG A 145 6.25 18.39 12.23
C ARG A 145 5.25 17.55 11.47
N VAL A 146 5.41 17.48 10.15
CA VAL A 146 4.72 16.50 9.29
C VAL A 146 5.77 15.73 8.51
N VAL A 147 5.87 14.42 8.73
CA VAL A 147 6.85 13.55 8.07
C VAL A 147 6.14 12.67 7.05
N VAL A 148 6.59 12.71 5.80
CA VAL A 148 6.03 11.94 4.69
C VAL A 148 7.07 10.96 4.16
N ILE A 149 6.68 9.69 4.06
CA ILE A 149 7.47 8.62 3.44
C ILE A 149 6.65 7.93 2.35
N THR A 150 7.33 7.44 1.32
CA THR A 150 6.74 6.68 0.21
C THR A 150 7.64 5.52 -0.16
N GLY A 151 7.07 4.45 -0.69
CA GLY A 151 7.88 3.33 -1.15
C GLY A 151 7.10 2.21 -1.81
N THR A 152 7.86 1.20 -2.22
CA THR A 152 7.36 -0.08 -2.72
C THR A 152 8.03 -1.21 -1.94
N ILE A 153 7.25 -2.21 -1.55
CA ILE A 153 7.66 -3.33 -0.69
C ILE A 153 7.19 -4.64 -1.33
N GLU A 154 8.02 -5.68 -1.28
CA GLU A 154 7.59 -7.05 -1.57
C GLU A 154 6.98 -7.66 -0.30
N THR A 155 5.75 -8.15 -0.40
CA THR A 155 4.99 -8.74 0.71
C THR A 155 4.93 -10.26 0.59
N THR A 156 4.84 -10.94 1.73
CA THR A 156 4.66 -12.40 1.80
C THR A 156 3.37 -12.87 1.16
#